data_AF-A0A942DCH7-F1
#
_entry.id   AF-A0A942DCH7-F1
#
_cell.length_a   1.000
_cell.length_b   1.000
_cell.length_c   1.000
_cell.angle_alpha   90.00
_cell.angle_beta   90.00
_cell.angle_gamma   90.00
#
_symmetry.space_group_name_H-M   'P 1'
#
loop_
_entity.id
_entity.type
_entity.pdbx_description
1 polymer ?
#
loop_
_entity_poly.entity_id
_entity_poly.type
_entity_poly.pdbx_seq_one_letter_code
_entity_poly.pdbx_strand_id
1 'polypeptide(L)'
;MTNIPQEISSPHFILHRFIHSFIHSFAGDLSISTKSGITKVSTRCNLCNADDYELVTTGREHEYDNTTADDFNVVRCTKCGLIYLNPRPDVSELSTIYPVNYYSYNQKALRDQANPNSILHQLRYKGFQAKIRKSLSLCEHENESAEGKLAGGGSTGTRSTGSGATGSGSTESGSTGNRSPGRGAHPPRWSVLDIGCGDGHTLDLYARHPGVKTYGVDFNLVALELARSNGHTVYEGSFEKAELPSNLFDLVTATHVIEHVADPRQFLLKVHHVLRADGILWLETPNIGSMDATWFRARHWGAYHFPRHWFFFSRETLTKLAASAGFEPVFTDFVPNAIFWFWTFHSMLIEKFPRSRKFVDILLPPIDFQKDTFANFVRICFFCVIDVIIKKATGETSNMIMAFKKTEHADL
;
A
#
# COMPACT_ATOMS: atom_id res chain seq x y z
N MET A 1 60.85 -54.77 22.07
CA MET A 1 59.82 -55.82 21.98
C MET A 1 58.63 -55.23 21.24
N THR A 2 58.31 -55.80 20.07
CA THR A 2 57.01 -55.80 19.34
C THR A 2 56.27 -54.47 19.13
N ASN A 3 55.75 -54.09 17.97
CA ASN A 3 55.72 -54.58 16.59
C ASN A 3 55.12 -53.42 15.76
N ILE A 4 55.56 -53.25 14.52
CA ILE A 4 54.85 -52.50 13.47
C ILE A 4 53.78 -53.46 12.86
N PRO A 5 52.64 -52.95 12.36
CA PRO A 5 52.41 -52.94 10.89
C PRO A 5 51.92 -51.54 10.41
N GLN A 6 52.46 -50.88 9.37
CA GLN A 6 52.42 -51.21 7.92
C GLN A 6 50.98 -51.52 7.48
N GLU A 7 50.27 -50.77 6.64
CA GLU A 7 50.53 -50.48 5.22
C GLU A 7 49.48 -49.46 4.71
N ILE A 8 49.85 -48.43 3.92
CA ILE A 8 49.62 -48.27 2.44
C ILE A 8 48.15 -47.88 2.12
N SER A 9 47.78 -46.81 1.40
CA SER A 9 48.40 -46.10 0.27
C SER A 9 47.90 -44.64 0.15
N SER A 10 48.82 -43.79 -0.31
CA SER A 10 48.73 -42.44 -0.91
C SER A 10 47.87 -42.38 -2.20
N PRO A 11 47.71 -41.26 -2.93
CA PRO A 11 47.36 -39.87 -2.58
C PRO A 11 46.16 -39.37 -3.42
N HIS A 12 45.26 -38.54 -2.90
CA HIS A 12 44.66 -37.50 -3.74
C HIS A 12 44.30 -36.27 -2.93
N PHE A 13 44.93 -35.19 -3.38
CA PHE A 13 44.80 -33.82 -2.97
C PHE A 13 43.37 -33.29 -3.22
N ILE A 14 42.95 -32.38 -2.33
CA ILE A 14 42.03 -31.24 -2.57
C ILE A 14 40.56 -31.43 -2.13
N LEU A 15 40.16 -30.51 -1.23
CA LEU A 15 38.81 -30.00 -0.98
C LEU A 15 37.98 -30.58 0.18
N HIS A 16 38.45 -30.48 1.43
CA HIS A 16 37.52 -30.48 2.58
C HIS A 16 38.00 -29.77 3.86
N ARG A 17 38.62 -28.58 3.74
CA ARG A 17 38.95 -27.70 4.89
C ARG A 17 38.32 -26.30 4.80
N PHE A 18 37.08 -26.19 4.33
CA PHE A 18 36.35 -24.91 4.35
C PHE A 18 34.89 -24.96 4.85
N ILE A 19 34.44 -26.07 5.43
CA ILE A 19 33.11 -26.13 6.06
C ILE A 19 33.26 -26.78 7.43
N HIS A 20 33.79 -26.04 8.41
CA HIS A 20 33.50 -26.29 9.84
C HIS A 20 33.97 -25.19 10.82
N SER A 21 34.29 -23.98 10.36
CA SER A 21 34.76 -22.89 11.25
C SER A 21 34.13 -21.52 10.98
N PHE A 22 32.88 -21.46 10.48
CA PHE A 22 32.17 -20.19 10.31
C PHE A 22 30.65 -20.25 10.58
N ILE A 23 30.20 -21.19 11.43
CA ILE A 23 28.79 -21.29 11.87
C ILE A 23 28.65 -21.26 13.41
N HIS A 24 29.68 -20.82 14.14
CA HIS A 24 29.62 -20.74 15.62
C HIS A 24 30.06 -19.41 16.24
N SER A 25 29.93 -18.27 15.54
CA SER A 25 30.27 -16.95 16.13
C SER A 25 29.23 -15.84 15.93
N PHE A 26 27.97 -16.14 15.60
CA PHE A 26 26.86 -15.18 15.75
C PHE A 26 25.55 -15.88 16.13
N ALA A 27 25.62 -16.81 17.09
CA ALA A 27 24.48 -17.19 17.92
C ALA A 27 24.52 -16.33 19.19
N GLY A 28 24.37 -15.02 19.02
CA GLY A 28 23.85 -14.19 20.08
C GLY A 28 22.34 -14.39 20.06
N ASP A 29 21.79 -14.92 21.16
CA ASP A 29 20.36 -14.85 21.45
C ASP A 29 19.91 -13.39 21.38
N LEU A 30 19.50 -12.92 20.20
CA LEU A 30 18.55 -11.82 20.10
C LEU A 30 17.18 -12.39 20.43
N SER A 31 17.02 -12.80 21.69
CA SER A 31 15.71 -12.82 22.33
C SER A 31 15.26 -11.36 22.42
N ILE A 32 14.67 -10.84 21.33
CA ILE A 32 13.95 -9.58 21.40
C ILE A 32 12.73 -9.88 22.27
N SER A 33 12.85 -9.63 23.56
CA SER A 33 11.78 -9.89 24.53
C SER A 33 10.55 -9.08 24.16
N THR A 34 9.41 -9.75 24.03
CA THR A 34 8.11 -9.11 23.82
C THR A 34 7.87 -8.04 24.89
N LYS A 35 7.63 -6.78 24.48
CA LYS A 35 7.41 -5.68 25.43
C LYS A 35 5.97 -5.75 25.97
N SER A 36 5.82 -5.79 27.30
CA SER A 36 4.52 -5.67 27.96
C SER A 36 4.37 -4.30 28.60
N GLY A 37 3.14 -3.80 28.72
CA GLY A 37 2.84 -2.47 29.27
C GLY A 37 3.36 -1.35 28.38
N ILE A 38 3.11 -1.43 27.06
CA ILE A 38 3.47 -0.33 26.16
C ILE A 38 2.67 0.91 26.54
N THR A 39 3.23 2.09 26.30
CA THR A 39 2.52 3.35 26.55
C THR A 39 1.29 3.42 25.65
N LYS A 40 0.11 3.63 26.25
CA LYS A 40 -1.15 3.80 25.51
C LYS A 40 -1.78 5.14 25.88
N VAL A 41 -2.40 5.78 24.91
CA VAL A 41 -3.07 7.07 25.06
C VAL A 41 -4.54 6.93 24.69
N SER A 42 -5.40 7.56 25.50
CA SER A 42 -6.80 7.71 25.15
C SER A 42 -6.96 8.79 24.09
N THR A 43 -7.87 8.57 23.13
CA THR A 43 -8.21 9.55 22.11
C THR A 43 -9.72 9.78 22.07
N ARG A 44 -10.12 11.01 21.75
CA ARG A 44 -11.50 11.31 21.35
C ARG A 44 -11.73 10.76 19.93
N CYS A 45 -12.99 10.58 19.56
CA CYS A 45 -13.35 10.15 18.22
C CYS A 45 -12.88 11.16 17.16
N ASN A 46 -12.03 10.77 16.22
CA ASN A 46 -11.53 11.68 15.16
C ASN A 46 -12.58 12.06 14.10
N LEU A 47 -13.79 11.51 14.17
CA LEU A 47 -14.91 11.92 13.31
C LEU A 47 -15.77 13.01 13.95
N CYS A 48 -16.24 12.81 15.19
CA CYS A 48 -17.21 13.71 15.83
C CYS A 48 -16.74 14.35 17.15
N ASN A 49 -15.48 14.11 17.54
CA ASN A 49 -14.86 14.60 18.77
C ASN A 49 -15.54 14.21 20.09
N ALA A 50 -16.46 13.23 20.04
CA ALA A 50 -17.06 12.64 21.23
C ALA A 50 -16.06 11.76 22.00
N ASP A 51 -16.25 11.70 23.31
CA ASP A 51 -15.55 10.81 24.24
C ASP A 51 -16.40 9.60 24.66
N ASP A 52 -17.68 9.56 24.30
CA ASP A 52 -18.57 8.42 24.53
C ASP A 52 -18.36 7.29 23.50
N TYR A 53 -18.17 6.06 24.01
CA TYR A 53 -18.01 4.86 23.19
C TYR A 53 -18.47 3.59 23.91
N GLU A 54 -18.81 2.56 23.13
CA GLU A 54 -19.06 1.19 23.61
C GLU A 54 -17.89 0.26 23.25
N LEU A 55 -17.61 -0.73 24.09
CA LEU A 55 -16.63 -1.77 23.81
C LEU A 55 -17.19 -2.73 22.75
N VAL A 56 -16.45 -2.92 21.64
CA VAL A 56 -16.79 -3.89 20.60
C VAL A 56 -16.12 -5.23 20.87
N THR A 57 -14.81 -5.19 21.12
CA THR A 57 -14.00 -6.37 21.43
C THR A 57 -12.67 -5.96 22.08
N THR A 58 -11.96 -6.94 22.61
CA THR A 58 -10.56 -6.85 23.02
C THR A 58 -9.77 -7.93 22.31
N GLY A 59 -8.63 -7.57 21.72
CA GLY A 59 -7.72 -8.50 21.05
C GLY A 59 -6.26 -8.19 21.33
N ARG A 60 -5.37 -9.02 20.79
CA ARG A 60 -3.92 -8.89 20.95
C ARG A 60 -3.21 -9.23 19.64
N GLU A 61 -1.93 -8.95 19.62
CA GLU A 61 -1.05 -9.37 18.54
C GLU A 61 -0.83 -10.88 18.53
N HIS A 62 -0.86 -11.48 17.35
CA HIS A 62 -0.55 -12.90 17.12
C HIS A 62 0.47 -13.11 15.98
N GLU A 63 0.70 -12.10 15.15
CA GLU A 63 1.54 -12.16 13.96
C GLU A 63 3.03 -12.09 14.32
N TYR A 64 3.41 -11.18 15.21
CA TYR A 64 4.80 -10.95 15.59
C TYR A 64 5.05 -11.35 17.04
N ASP A 65 6.03 -12.23 17.25
CA ASP A 65 6.41 -12.72 18.59
C ASP A 65 7.08 -11.65 19.48
N ASN A 66 7.60 -10.59 18.87
CA ASN A 66 8.52 -9.64 19.51
C ASN A 66 7.97 -8.21 19.64
N THR A 67 6.70 -7.97 19.32
CA THR A 67 6.06 -6.64 19.43
C THR A 67 5.53 -6.39 20.83
N THR A 68 4.37 -6.95 21.19
CA THR A 68 3.77 -6.75 22.51
C THR A 68 2.83 -7.86 22.95
N ALA A 69 2.76 -8.12 24.25
CA ALA A 69 1.82 -9.07 24.87
C ALA A 69 0.53 -8.41 25.36
N ASP A 70 0.38 -7.11 25.12
CA ASP A 70 -0.74 -6.31 25.59
C ASP A 70 -2.05 -6.62 24.88
N ASP A 71 -3.16 -6.45 25.61
CA ASP A 71 -4.50 -6.43 25.03
C ASP A 71 -4.88 -4.99 24.60
N PHE A 72 -5.64 -4.89 23.51
CA PHE A 72 -6.11 -3.66 22.88
C PHE A 72 -7.63 -3.70 22.72
N ASN A 73 -8.28 -2.63 23.17
CA ASN A 73 -9.73 -2.49 23.05
C ASN A 73 -10.09 -1.85 21.73
N VAL A 74 -11.02 -2.48 21.02
CA VAL A 74 -11.73 -1.90 19.88
C VAL A 74 -13.02 -1.32 20.42
N VAL A 75 -13.22 -0.03 20.22
CA VAL A 75 -14.42 0.68 20.69
C VAL A 75 -15.18 1.28 19.51
N ARG A 76 -16.49 1.47 19.68
CA ARG A 76 -17.35 2.17 18.72
C ARG A 76 -17.86 3.45 19.35
N CYS A 77 -17.67 4.58 18.67
CA CYS A 77 -18.27 5.84 19.10
C CYS A 77 -19.80 5.75 19.06
N THR A 78 -20.47 6.07 20.17
CA THR A 78 -21.94 6.00 20.28
C THR A 78 -22.65 7.10 19.50
N LYS A 79 -21.95 8.18 19.10
CA LYS A 79 -22.54 9.29 18.32
C LYS A 79 -22.47 9.10 16.82
N CYS A 80 -21.33 8.66 16.29
CA CYS A 80 -21.08 8.61 14.84
C CYS A 80 -20.84 7.20 14.28
N GLY A 81 -20.63 6.20 15.14
CA GLY A 81 -20.39 4.81 14.73
C GLY A 81 -18.96 4.49 14.31
N LEU A 82 -18.03 5.45 14.29
CA LEU A 82 -16.62 5.17 13.99
C LEU A 82 -16.04 4.16 14.99
N ILE A 83 -15.34 3.14 14.47
CA ILE A 83 -14.70 2.09 15.26
C ILE A 83 -13.17 2.33 15.26
N TYR A 84 -12.56 2.30 16.43
CA TYR A 84 -11.14 2.65 16.62
C TYR A 84 -10.57 1.99 17.88
N LEU A 85 -9.24 2.00 18.01
CA LEU A 85 -8.56 1.57 19.23
C LEU A 85 -8.62 2.65 20.30
N ASN A 86 -9.06 2.29 21.51
CA ASN A 86 -9.03 3.21 22.65
C ASN A 86 -8.88 2.45 24.00
N PRO A 87 -7.80 2.69 24.76
CA PRO A 87 -6.64 3.50 24.41
C PRO A 87 -5.81 2.83 23.30
N ARG A 88 -5.17 3.64 22.45
CA ARG A 88 -4.28 3.19 21.37
C ARG A 88 -2.81 3.28 21.78
N PRO A 89 -1.87 2.58 21.11
CA PRO A 89 -0.44 2.81 21.35
C PRO A 89 -0.06 4.29 21.20
N ASP A 90 0.83 4.77 22.06
CA ASP A 90 1.44 6.09 21.87
C ASP A 90 2.37 6.10 20.65
N VAL A 91 2.52 7.27 20.00
CA VAL A 91 3.44 7.43 18.87
C VAL A 91 4.90 7.15 19.24
N SER A 92 5.29 7.27 20.52
CA SER A 92 6.61 6.88 20.99
C SER A 92 6.86 5.37 20.91
N GLU A 93 5.81 4.56 20.79
CA GLU A 93 5.86 3.09 20.73
C GLU A 93 5.91 2.56 19.29
N LEU A 94 5.97 3.42 18.27
CA LEU A 94 5.98 3.02 16.86
C LEU A 94 7.10 2.00 16.54
N SER A 95 8.30 2.20 17.08
CA SER A 95 9.42 1.26 16.89
C SER A 95 9.20 -0.12 17.54
N THR A 96 8.33 -0.19 18.56
CA THR A 96 7.93 -1.45 19.19
C THR A 96 6.90 -2.18 18.34
N ILE A 97 5.92 -1.46 17.78
CA ILE A 97 4.81 -2.08 17.03
C ILE A 97 5.15 -2.35 15.55
N TYR A 98 6.22 -1.72 15.03
CA TYR A 98 6.84 -1.95 13.73
C TYR A 98 8.29 -2.43 13.89
N PRO A 99 8.52 -3.72 14.23
CA PRO A 99 9.85 -4.24 14.50
C PRO A 99 10.72 -4.31 13.24
N VAL A 100 12.03 -4.52 13.39
CA VAL A 100 12.98 -4.56 12.26
C VAL A 100 12.62 -5.62 11.20
N ASN A 101 11.96 -6.71 11.61
CA ASN A 101 11.46 -7.77 10.74
C ASN A 101 10.04 -7.52 10.21
N TYR A 102 9.49 -6.32 10.36
CA TYR A 102 8.19 -5.95 9.82
C TYR A 102 8.19 -6.09 8.30
N TYR A 103 7.19 -6.78 7.73
CA TYR A 103 7.22 -7.20 6.34
C TYR A 103 7.39 -6.04 5.35
N SER A 104 6.91 -4.83 5.68
CA SER A 104 7.00 -3.67 4.79
C SER A 104 8.43 -3.15 4.64
N TYR A 105 9.34 -3.47 5.57
CA TYR A 105 10.74 -3.06 5.48
C TYR A 105 11.56 -3.89 4.47
N ASN A 106 11.05 -5.05 4.03
CA ASN A 106 11.78 -5.96 3.15
C ASN A 106 11.18 -6.09 1.74
N GLN A 107 10.38 -5.12 1.29
CA GLN A 107 9.66 -5.18 0.01
C GLN A 107 10.60 -5.43 -1.19
N LYS A 108 11.80 -4.82 -1.21
CA LYS A 108 12.76 -5.01 -2.31
C LYS A 108 13.28 -6.46 -2.40
N ALA A 109 13.79 -7.03 -1.30
CA ALA A 109 14.38 -8.36 -1.35
C ALA A 109 13.34 -9.43 -1.66
N LEU A 110 12.10 -9.19 -1.24
CA LEU A 110 10.95 -10.03 -1.53
C LEU A 110 10.52 -9.91 -3.00
N ARG A 111 10.54 -8.69 -3.58
CA ARG A 111 10.30 -8.46 -5.02
C ARG A 111 11.34 -9.14 -5.90
N ASP A 112 12.61 -9.07 -5.53
CA ASP A 112 13.71 -9.69 -6.28
C ASP A 112 13.61 -11.23 -6.29
N GLN A 113 12.81 -11.83 -5.37
CA GLN A 113 12.50 -13.26 -5.32
C GLN A 113 11.23 -13.65 -6.11
N ALA A 114 10.44 -12.68 -6.57
CA ALA A 114 9.21 -12.95 -7.32
C ALA A 114 9.52 -13.52 -8.70
N ASN A 115 8.73 -14.50 -9.16
CA ASN A 115 8.87 -15.06 -10.50
C ASN A 115 7.91 -14.34 -11.44
N PRO A 116 8.38 -13.45 -12.34
CA PRO A 116 7.50 -12.68 -13.23
C PRO A 116 6.68 -13.55 -14.19
N ASN A 117 7.12 -14.80 -14.42
CA ASN A 117 6.41 -15.77 -15.24
C ASN A 117 5.34 -16.56 -14.46
N SER A 118 5.23 -16.38 -13.14
CA SER A 118 4.22 -17.05 -12.35
C SER A 118 2.82 -16.50 -12.66
N ILE A 119 1.82 -17.39 -12.70
CA ILE A 119 0.42 -17.01 -12.92
C ILE A 119 -0.04 -16.03 -11.83
N LEU A 120 0.38 -16.26 -10.58
CA LEU A 120 0.04 -15.41 -9.45
C LEU A 120 0.56 -13.98 -9.63
N HIS A 121 1.83 -13.82 -10.04
CA HIS A 121 2.42 -12.53 -10.35
C HIS A 121 1.66 -11.83 -11.47
N GLN A 122 1.36 -12.53 -12.57
CA GLN A 122 0.64 -11.95 -13.71
C GLN A 122 -0.78 -11.51 -13.34
N LEU A 123 -1.51 -12.29 -12.53
CA LEU A 123 -2.85 -11.93 -12.07
C LEU A 123 -2.83 -10.70 -11.16
N ARG A 124 -1.90 -10.63 -10.20
CA ARG A 124 -1.71 -9.47 -9.33
C ARG A 124 -1.35 -8.23 -10.14
N TYR A 125 -0.40 -8.36 -11.04
CA TYR A 125 0.04 -7.27 -11.92
C TYR A 125 -1.12 -6.74 -12.76
N LYS A 126 -1.95 -7.61 -13.35
CA LYS A 126 -3.18 -7.21 -14.06
C LYS A 126 -4.16 -6.48 -13.15
N GLY A 127 -4.34 -6.94 -11.91
CA GLY A 127 -5.16 -6.28 -10.90
C GLY A 127 -4.67 -4.87 -10.58
N PHE A 128 -3.38 -4.69 -10.32
CA PHE A 128 -2.78 -3.37 -10.10
C PHE A 128 -2.95 -2.45 -11.31
N GLN A 129 -2.70 -2.95 -12.53
CA GLN A 129 -2.94 -2.17 -13.76
C GLN A 129 -4.41 -1.77 -13.95
N ALA A 130 -5.36 -2.60 -13.53
CA ALA A 130 -6.78 -2.26 -13.58
C ALA A 130 -7.11 -1.12 -12.61
N LYS A 131 -6.58 -1.18 -11.37
CA LYS A 131 -6.73 -0.11 -10.37
C LYS A 131 -6.13 1.22 -10.86
N ILE A 132 -4.91 1.19 -11.38
CA ILE A 132 -4.21 2.39 -11.88
C ILE A 132 -4.96 3.02 -13.06
N ARG A 133 -5.41 2.21 -14.03
CA ARG A 133 -6.22 2.75 -15.15
C ARG A 133 -7.51 3.35 -14.64
N LYS A 134 -8.15 2.73 -13.64
CA LYS A 134 -9.38 3.25 -13.06
C LYS A 134 -9.13 4.57 -12.33
N SER A 135 -8.10 4.68 -11.49
CA SER A 135 -7.79 5.91 -10.76
C SER A 135 -7.45 7.07 -11.72
N LEU A 136 -6.64 6.82 -12.75
CA LEU A 136 -6.33 7.83 -13.78
C LEU A 136 -7.57 8.24 -14.58
N SER A 137 -8.46 7.31 -14.94
CA SER A 137 -9.69 7.65 -15.69
C SER A 137 -10.62 8.59 -14.93
N LEU A 138 -10.60 8.56 -13.58
CA LEU A 138 -11.39 9.48 -12.76
C LEU A 138 -10.85 10.92 -12.84
N CYS A 139 -9.56 11.09 -13.15
CA CYS A 139 -8.94 12.39 -13.37
C CYS A 139 -9.21 12.94 -14.79
N GLU A 140 -9.62 12.09 -15.73
CA GLU A 140 -9.87 12.46 -17.14
C GLU A 140 -11.23 13.12 -17.35
N HIS A 141 -12.26 12.66 -16.63
CA HIS A 141 -13.65 13.03 -16.89
C HIS A 141 -13.98 14.52 -16.70
N GLU A 142 -13.13 15.31 -16.04
CA GLU A 142 -13.33 16.76 -15.89
C GLU A 142 -12.53 17.60 -16.90
N ASN A 143 -11.40 17.09 -17.42
CA ASN A 143 -10.52 17.84 -18.32
C ASN A 143 -11.08 17.99 -19.75
N GLU A 144 -11.81 16.99 -20.28
CA GLU A 144 -12.43 17.09 -21.61
C GLU A 144 -13.54 18.17 -21.67
N SER A 145 -14.13 18.52 -20.52
CA SER A 145 -15.14 19.58 -20.43
C SER A 145 -14.57 20.99 -20.60
N ALA A 146 -13.26 21.16 -20.35
CA ALA A 146 -12.54 22.42 -20.51
C ALA A 146 -11.97 22.60 -21.93
N GLU A 147 -11.42 21.54 -22.54
CA GLU A 147 -10.87 21.60 -23.89
C GLU A 147 -11.96 21.68 -24.99
N GLY A 148 -13.15 21.09 -24.75
CA GLY A 148 -14.28 21.17 -25.68
C GLY A 148 -14.92 22.57 -25.82
N LYS A 149 -14.64 23.51 -24.91
CA LYS A 149 -15.14 24.90 -24.99
C LYS A 149 -14.19 25.85 -25.71
N LEU A 150 -12.92 25.48 -25.88
CA LEU A 150 -11.91 26.32 -26.56
C LEU A 150 -11.80 26.02 -28.08
N ALA A 151 -12.36 24.90 -28.55
CA ALA A 151 -12.33 24.52 -29.97
C ALA A 151 -13.58 24.95 -30.78
N GLY A 152 -14.52 25.68 -30.18
CA GLY A 152 -15.85 25.95 -30.74
C GLY A 152 -16.08 27.34 -31.35
N GLY A 153 -15.05 28.06 -31.79
CA GLY A 153 -15.21 29.39 -32.40
C GLY A 153 -14.15 29.72 -33.43
N GLY A 154 -14.45 29.54 -34.73
CA GLY A 154 -13.51 29.90 -35.80
C GLY A 154 -13.97 29.55 -37.21
N SER A 155 -14.88 30.35 -37.75
CA SER A 155 -15.16 30.68 -39.16
C SER A 155 -14.93 29.65 -40.28
N THR A 156 -16.04 29.38 -40.97
CA THR A 156 -16.16 29.02 -42.38
C THR A 156 -15.24 29.82 -43.32
N GLY A 157 -14.45 29.12 -44.14
CA GLY A 157 -13.62 29.70 -45.20
C GLY A 157 -13.41 28.73 -46.36
N THR A 158 -14.22 28.91 -47.39
CA THR A 158 -14.19 28.45 -48.80
C THR A 158 -12.96 27.71 -49.36
N ARG A 159 -13.28 26.67 -50.15
CA ARG A 159 -12.48 25.95 -51.17
C ARG A 159 -11.62 26.86 -52.07
N SER A 160 -10.42 26.39 -52.42
CA SER A 160 -9.90 26.50 -53.78
C SER A 160 -8.98 25.32 -54.13
N THR A 161 -9.29 24.69 -55.26
CA THR A 161 -8.53 23.65 -55.96
C THR A 161 -7.27 24.20 -56.63
N GLY A 162 -6.18 23.43 -56.65
CA GLY A 162 -4.98 23.74 -57.44
C GLY A 162 -4.07 22.52 -57.60
N SER A 163 -4.00 22.01 -58.82
CA SER A 163 -3.17 20.89 -59.28
C SER A 163 -1.82 21.42 -59.78
N GLY A 164 -0.76 20.61 -59.74
CA GLY A 164 0.36 20.76 -60.70
C GLY A 164 1.80 20.70 -60.17
N ALA A 165 2.50 19.67 -60.65
CA ALA A 165 3.86 19.68 -61.20
C ALA A 165 5.11 19.70 -60.28
N THR A 166 5.78 18.54 -60.33
CA THR A 166 7.23 18.28 -60.48
C THR A 166 8.17 19.46 -60.72
N GLY A 167 9.31 19.46 -60.01
CA GLY A 167 10.50 20.25 -60.32
C GLY A 167 11.73 19.77 -59.55
N SER A 168 12.65 19.12 -60.25
CA SER A 168 14.00 18.74 -59.84
C SER A 168 14.92 19.95 -59.65
N GLY A 169 15.85 19.89 -58.69
CA GLY A 169 16.93 20.88 -58.60
C GLY A 169 17.82 20.71 -57.38
N SER A 170 19.00 20.11 -57.60
CA SER A 170 20.16 20.09 -56.72
C SER A 170 20.70 21.49 -56.41
N THR A 171 21.22 21.72 -55.19
CA THR A 171 22.58 22.23 -54.94
C THR A 171 22.80 22.47 -53.43
N GLU A 172 24.00 22.09 -52.98
CA GLU A 172 24.53 22.30 -51.64
C GLU A 172 24.75 23.79 -51.35
N SER A 173 24.45 24.23 -50.13
CA SER A 173 25.27 25.24 -49.46
C SER A 173 25.13 25.10 -47.94
N GLY A 174 26.27 24.97 -47.27
CA GLY A 174 26.35 24.90 -45.82
C GLY A 174 25.80 26.17 -45.20
N SER A 175 24.76 26.03 -44.39
CA SER A 175 24.43 27.01 -43.37
C SER A 175 24.59 26.33 -42.01
N THR A 176 25.30 27.03 -41.14
CA THR A 176 25.51 26.70 -39.74
C THR A 176 24.16 26.59 -39.05
N GLY A 177 23.64 25.35 -38.99
CA GLY A 177 22.41 25.02 -38.29
C GLY A 177 22.56 25.31 -36.82
N ASN A 178 22.08 26.48 -36.42
CA ASN A 178 21.74 26.83 -35.06
C ASN A 178 20.74 25.77 -34.57
N ARG A 179 21.23 24.75 -33.84
CA ARG A 179 20.37 23.74 -33.23
C ARG A 179 19.50 24.46 -32.21
N SER A 180 18.27 24.75 -32.61
CA SER A 180 17.22 25.14 -31.69
C SER A 180 17.19 24.13 -30.55
N PRO A 181 17.10 24.56 -29.28
CA PRO A 181 16.95 23.64 -28.17
C PRO A 181 15.70 22.79 -28.44
N GLY A 182 15.84 21.49 -28.20
CA GLY A 182 14.80 20.49 -28.49
C GLY A 182 13.42 20.94 -28.03
N ARG A 183 12.43 20.62 -28.86
CA ARG A 183 11.00 20.79 -28.56
C ARG A 183 10.76 20.49 -27.08
N GLY A 184 10.33 21.53 -26.36
CA GLY A 184 10.17 21.48 -24.91
C GLY A 184 9.38 20.25 -24.50
N ALA A 185 9.85 19.59 -23.44
CA ALA A 185 9.04 18.59 -22.76
C ALA A 185 7.70 19.24 -22.42
N HIS A 186 6.61 18.71 -22.98
CA HIS A 186 5.28 19.12 -22.56
C HIS A 186 5.18 18.94 -21.04
N PRO A 187 4.55 19.89 -20.30
CA PRO A 187 4.34 19.70 -18.88
C PRO A 187 3.62 18.36 -18.66
N PRO A 188 3.91 17.65 -17.55
CA PRO A 188 3.25 16.38 -17.28
C PRO A 188 1.73 16.60 -17.26
N ARG A 189 1.01 15.65 -17.86
CA ARG A 189 -0.45 15.62 -17.88
C ARG A 189 -1.02 15.39 -16.47
N TRP A 190 -0.36 14.57 -15.66
CA TRP A 190 -0.80 14.26 -14.31
C TRP A 190 0.36 14.23 -13.31
N SER A 191 0.13 14.80 -12.13
CA SER A 191 0.99 14.69 -10.94
C SER A 191 0.33 13.75 -9.95
N VAL A 192 0.93 12.58 -9.74
CA VAL A 192 0.43 11.52 -8.85
C VAL A 192 1.28 11.46 -7.59
N LEU A 193 0.67 11.64 -6.42
CA LEU A 193 1.30 11.42 -5.11
C LEU A 193 0.83 10.09 -4.52
N ASP A 194 1.75 9.21 -4.14
CA ASP A 194 1.46 8.02 -3.32
C ASP A 194 1.95 8.24 -1.88
N ILE A 195 1.01 8.17 -0.94
CA ILE A 195 1.28 8.28 0.50
C ILE A 195 1.56 6.89 1.05
N GLY A 196 2.70 6.71 1.71
CA GLY A 196 3.21 5.40 2.09
C GLY A 196 3.78 4.65 0.89
N CYS A 197 4.55 5.35 0.04
CA CYS A 197 4.97 4.83 -1.26
C CYS A 197 5.97 3.68 -1.20
N GLY A 198 6.54 3.39 -0.02
CA GLY A 198 7.55 2.36 0.16
C GLY A 198 8.71 2.53 -0.83
N ASP A 199 9.04 1.45 -1.54
CA ASP A 199 10.14 1.41 -2.50
C ASP A 199 9.80 1.99 -3.88
N GLY A 200 8.60 2.57 -4.04
CA GLY A 200 8.14 3.18 -5.28
C GLY A 200 7.49 2.22 -6.27
N HIS A 201 7.22 0.96 -5.92
CA HIS A 201 6.65 0.00 -6.89
C HIS A 201 5.35 0.47 -7.54
N THR A 202 4.41 1.03 -6.76
CA THR A 202 3.17 1.59 -7.30
C THR A 202 3.44 2.79 -8.21
N LEU A 203 4.41 3.63 -7.85
CA LEU A 203 4.85 4.77 -8.64
C LEU A 203 5.47 4.34 -9.99
N ASP A 204 6.25 3.25 -10.01
CA ASP A 204 6.78 2.67 -11.25
C ASP A 204 5.66 2.31 -12.24
N LEU A 205 4.53 1.80 -11.72
CA LEU A 205 3.38 1.43 -12.54
C LEU A 205 2.64 2.67 -13.08
N TYR A 206 2.47 3.70 -12.25
CA TYR A 206 1.92 5.00 -12.70
C TYR A 206 2.81 5.67 -13.75
N ALA A 207 4.13 5.67 -13.55
CA ALA A 207 5.09 6.30 -14.46
C ALA A 207 5.15 5.68 -15.86
N ARG A 208 4.60 4.47 -16.05
CA ARG A 208 4.45 3.84 -17.39
C ARG A 208 3.38 4.50 -18.25
N HIS A 209 2.51 5.31 -17.66
CA HIS A 209 1.48 6.05 -18.39
C HIS A 209 2.06 7.38 -18.91
N PRO A 210 1.96 7.66 -20.23
CA PRO A 210 2.50 8.88 -20.81
C PRO A 210 1.99 10.15 -20.11
N GLY A 211 2.90 11.05 -19.76
CA GLY A 211 2.57 12.32 -19.10
C GLY A 211 2.35 12.22 -17.59
N VAL A 212 2.54 11.08 -16.95
CA VAL A 212 2.51 10.99 -15.48
C VAL A 212 3.85 11.38 -14.86
N LYS A 213 3.83 12.33 -13.93
CA LYS A 213 4.92 12.61 -13.00
C LYS A 213 4.56 12.08 -11.61
N THR A 214 5.49 11.38 -10.99
CA THR A 214 5.26 10.65 -9.75
C THR A 214 5.98 11.25 -8.55
N TYR A 215 5.25 11.27 -7.44
CA TYR A 215 5.66 11.80 -6.15
C TYR A 215 5.37 10.75 -5.08
N GLY A 216 6.24 10.63 -4.07
CA GLY A 216 6.08 9.67 -2.99
C GLY A 216 6.42 10.27 -1.63
N VAL A 217 5.76 9.81 -0.57
CA VAL A 217 6.14 10.13 0.80
C VAL A 217 6.15 8.86 1.65
N ASP A 218 7.23 8.66 2.40
CA ASP A 218 7.41 7.51 3.29
C ASP A 218 8.45 7.84 4.37
N PHE A 219 8.44 7.12 5.49
CA PHE A 219 9.44 7.27 6.56
C PHE A 219 10.62 6.28 6.42
N ASN A 220 10.51 5.27 5.56
CA ASN A 220 11.59 4.31 5.31
C ASN A 220 12.62 4.86 4.33
N LEU A 221 13.71 5.40 4.88
CA LEU A 221 14.84 5.95 4.12
C LEU A 221 15.39 5.01 3.05
N VAL A 222 15.58 3.73 3.36
CA VAL A 222 16.15 2.75 2.42
C VAL A 222 15.21 2.54 1.24
N ALA A 223 13.90 2.51 1.49
CA ALA A 223 12.89 2.38 0.44
C ALA A 223 12.83 3.65 -0.44
N LEU A 224 12.91 4.83 0.18
CA LEU A 224 12.93 6.11 -0.54
C LEU A 224 14.18 6.31 -1.40
N GLU A 225 15.33 5.82 -1.00
CA GLU A 225 16.54 5.84 -1.84
C GLU A 225 16.32 5.05 -3.14
N LEU A 226 15.68 3.88 -3.05
CA LEU A 226 15.33 3.09 -4.22
C LEU A 226 14.30 3.83 -5.10
N ALA A 227 13.22 4.34 -4.52
CA ALA A 227 12.21 5.11 -5.26
C ALA A 227 12.81 6.33 -5.97
N ARG A 228 13.73 7.04 -5.31
CA ARG A 228 14.48 8.17 -5.91
C ARG A 228 15.35 7.72 -7.07
N SER A 229 16.04 6.58 -6.94
CA SER A 229 16.88 6.02 -8.01
C SER A 229 16.07 5.59 -9.25
N ASN A 230 14.78 5.27 -9.08
CA ASN A 230 13.84 4.99 -10.16
C ASN A 230 13.24 6.26 -10.81
N GLY A 231 13.66 7.46 -10.37
CA GLY A 231 13.25 8.73 -10.97
C GLY A 231 12.02 9.39 -10.33
N HIS A 232 11.56 8.92 -9.18
CA HIS A 232 10.46 9.53 -8.44
C HIS A 232 10.90 10.75 -7.63
N THR A 233 10.02 11.74 -7.49
CA THR A 233 10.22 12.83 -6.52
C THR A 233 9.75 12.35 -5.15
N VAL A 234 10.62 12.25 -4.15
CA VAL A 234 10.26 11.68 -2.85
C VAL A 234 10.49 12.62 -1.67
N TYR A 235 9.60 12.54 -0.69
CA TYR A 235 9.63 13.28 0.56
C TYR A 235 9.81 12.32 1.73
N GLU A 236 10.77 12.61 2.60
CA GLU A 236 11.07 11.78 3.77
C GLU A 236 10.17 12.16 4.95
N GLY A 237 9.67 11.13 5.64
CA GLY A 237 8.97 11.24 6.92
C GLY A 237 7.49 10.93 6.83
N SER A 238 6.77 11.22 7.92
CA SER A 238 5.32 11.08 7.98
C SER A 238 4.64 12.10 7.05
N PHE A 239 3.61 11.69 6.33
CA PHE A 239 2.83 12.58 5.47
C PHE A 239 2.34 13.82 6.21
N GLU A 240 1.95 13.70 7.48
CA GLU A 240 1.47 14.80 8.33
C GLU A 240 2.49 15.93 8.46
N LYS A 241 3.80 15.60 8.49
CA LYS A 241 4.90 16.56 8.66
C LYS A 241 5.58 16.95 7.34
N ALA A 242 5.43 16.16 6.28
CA ALA A 242 6.08 16.43 5.00
C ALA A 242 5.63 17.77 4.40
N GLU A 243 6.58 18.59 3.95
CA GLU A 243 6.31 19.86 3.27
C GLU A 243 6.03 19.60 1.79
N LEU A 244 4.75 19.49 1.47
CA LEU A 244 4.26 19.21 0.12
C LEU A 244 3.67 20.49 -0.50
N PRO A 245 3.81 20.68 -1.82
CA PRO A 245 3.20 21.79 -2.51
C PRO A 245 1.67 21.70 -2.46
N SER A 246 1.02 22.83 -2.18
CA SER A 246 -0.44 22.96 -2.22
C SER A 246 -0.96 22.91 -3.65
N ASN A 247 -2.17 22.38 -3.86
CA ASN A 247 -2.86 22.39 -5.15
C ASN A 247 -2.02 21.88 -6.35
N LEU A 248 -1.21 20.84 -6.15
CA LEU A 248 -0.36 20.28 -7.21
C LEU A 248 -0.93 19.00 -7.81
N PHE A 249 -1.45 18.10 -6.97
CA PHE A 249 -1.69 16.72 -7.37
C PHE A 249 -3.05 16.53 -8.02
N ASP A 250 -3.05 15.87 -9.18
CA ASP A 250 -4.27 15.42 -9.88
C ASP A 250 -4.82 14.14 -9.23
N LEU A 251 -3.93 13.31 -8.67
CA LEU A 251 -4.27 12.09 -7.95
C LEU A 251 -3.40 11.96 -6.70
N VAL A 252 -4.04 11.74 -5.56
CA VAL A 252 -3.39 11.32 -4.32
C VAL A 252 -3.87 9.92 -3.98
N THR A 253 -2.96 8.97 -3.85
CA THR A 253 -3.25 7.59 -3.43
C THR A 253 -2.77 7.33 -2.01
N ALA A 254 -3.55 6.56 -1.25
CA ALA A 254 -3.13 6.03 0.04
C ALA A 254 -3.70 4.62 0.20
N THR A 255 -2.84 3.61 0.02
CA THR A 255 -3.20 2.19 0.06
C THR A 255 -2.71 1.58 1.36
N HIS A 256 -3.64 1.16 2.21
CA HIS A 256 -3.34 0.63 3.54
C HIS A 256 -2.54 1.59 4.43
N VAL A 257 -3.01 2.83 4.51
CA VAL A 257 -2.35 3.91 5.29
C VAL A 257 -3.32 4.57 6.27
N ILE A 258 -4.52 4.94 5.82
CA ILE A 258 -5.45 5.74 6.62
C ILE A 258 -5.90 5.03 7.92
N GLU A 259 -5.86 3.71 7.97
CA GLU A 259 -6.13 2.94 9.20
C GLU A 259 -5.02 3.06 10.26
N HIS A 260 -3.82 3.53 9.89
CA HIS A 260 -2.64 3.62 10.74
C HIS A 260 -2.34 5.03 11.26
N VAL A 261 -2.92 6.07 10.65
CA VAL A 261 -2.57 7.46 10.96
C VAL A 261 -3.11 7.90 12.31
N ALA A 262 -2.43 8.83 12.97
CA ALA A 262 -2.82 9.29 14.31
C ALA A 262 -4.11 10.13 14.32
N ASP A 263 -4.43 10.83 13.23
CA ASP A 263 -5.68 11.56 13.09
C ASP A 263 -6.14 11.52 11.64
N PRO A 264 -7.09 10.62 11.29
CA PRO A 264 -7.48 10.43 9.90
C PRO A 264 -8.30 11.62 9.36
N ARG A 265 -8.88 12.48 10.21
CA ARG A 265 -9.50 13.73 9.73
C ARG A 265 -8.44 14.74 9.33
N GLN A 266 -7.42 14.95 10.17
CA GLN A 266 -6.30 15.85 9.84
C GLN A 266 -5.52 15.38 8.62
N PHE A 267 -5.34 14.05 8.49
CA PHE A 267 -4.79 13.43 7.29
C PHE A 267 -5.56 13.85 6.04
N LEU A 268 -6.89 13.70 6.05
CA LEU A 268 -7.74 14.07 4.91
C LEU A 268 -7.75 15.58 4.64
N LEU A 269 -7.74 16.43 5.66
CA LEU A 269 -7.62 17.88 5.48
C LEU A 269 -6.31 18.26 4.78
N LYS A 270 -5.20 17.58 5.11
CA LYS A 270 -3.93 17.79 4.41
C LYS A 270 -3.98 17.26 2.98
N VAL A 271 -4.59 16.11 2.74
CA VAL A 271 -4.84 15.60 1.38
C VAL A 271 -5.64 16.62 0.57
N HIS A 272 -6.69 17.19 1.16
CA HIS A 272 -7.47 18.27 0.55
C HIS A 272 -6.57 19.47 0.21
N HIS A 273 -5.65 19.88 1.07
CA HIS A 273 -4.75 20.99 0.78
C HIS A 273 -3.80 20.76 -0.41
N VAL A 274 -3.27 19.54 -0.56
CA VAL A 274 -2.26 19.23 -1.60
C VAL A 274 -2.87 18.88 -2.96
N LEU A 275 -4.11 18.38 -2.98
CA LEU A 275 -4.86 18.10 -4.21
C LEU A 275 -5.21 19.38 -4.96
N ARG A 276 -5.23 19.31 -6.30
CA ARG A 276 -5.87 20.33 -7.15
C ARG A 276 -7.38 20.39 -6.89
N ALA A 277 -8.05 21.40 -7.43
CA ALA A 277 -9.49 21.59 -7.25
C ALA A 277 -10.31 20.39 -7.78
N ASP A 278 -9.91 19.86 -8.94
CA ASP A 278 -10.45 18.70 -9.65
C ASP A 278 -9.72 17.39 -9.32
N GLY A 279 -8.83 17.43 -8.31
CA GLY A 279 -8.00 16.30 -7.95
C GLY A 279 -8.80 15.16 -7.29
N ILE A 280 -8.35 13.93 -7.53
CA ILE A 280 -8.94 12.72 -6.98
C ILE A 280 -8.11 12.21 -5.80
N LEU A 281 -8.78 11.92 -4.69
CA LEU A 281 -8.24 11.08 -3.63
C LEU A 281 -8.64 9.64 -3.88
N TRP A 282 -7.69 8.70 -3.84
CA TRP A 282 -7.91 7.26 -3.92
C TRP A 282 -7.44 6.59 -2.63
N LEU A 283 -8.37 5.99 -1.90
CA LEU A 283 -8.10 5.26 -0.66
C LEU A 283 -8.36 3.77 -0.86
N GLU A 284 -7.48 2.93 -0.31
CA GLU A 284 -7.71 1.50 -0.13
C GLU A 284 -7.44 1.12 1.33
N THR A 285 -8.40 0.48 2.00
CA THR A 285 -8.34 0.19 3.44
C THR A 285 -9.26 -1.01 3.77
N PRO A 286 -9.03 -1.75 4.88
CA PRO A 286 -9.90 -2.84 5.28
C PRO A 286 -11.36 -2.41 5.45
N ASN A 287 -12.30 -3.32 5.16
CA ASN A 287 -13.72 -3.05 5.28
C ASN A 287 -14.32 -3.72 6.54
N ILE A 288 -14.59 -2.96 7.60
CA ILE A 288 -15.30 -3.50 8.78
C ILE A 288 -16.76 -3.87 8.49
N GLY A 289 -17.31 -3.40 7.36
CA GLY A 289 -18.64 -3.78 6.87
C GLY A 289 -18.69 -5.18 6.24
N SER A 290 -17.55 -5.84 6.08
CA SER A 290 -17.47 -7.13 5.40
C SER A 290 -18.05 -8.28 6.22
N MET A 291 -18.39 -9.38 5.53
CA MET A 291 -18.96 -10.55 6.18
C MET A 291 -17.93 -11.30 7.04
N ASP A 292 -16.65 -11.29 6.66
CA ASP A 292 -15.57 -11.83 7.51
C ASP A 292 -15.36 -11.00 8.77
N ALA A 293 -15.44 -9.66 8.68
CA ALA A 293 -15.46 -8.80 9.86
C ALA A 293 -16.60 -9.20 10.80
N THR A 294 -17.79 -9.44 10.26
CA THR A 294 -18.95 -9.86 11.05
C THR A 294 -18.75 -11.22 11.71
N TRP A 295 -18.25 -12.22 10.99
CA TRP A 295 -18.04 -13.58 11.50
C TRP A 295 -16.95 -13.65 12.58
N PHE A 296 -15.89 -12.86 12.45
CA PHE A 296 -14.73 -12.91 13.34
C PHE A 296 -14.60 -11.69 14.26
N ARG A 297 -15.63 -10.83 14.32
CA ARG A 297 -15.69 -9.58 15.10
C ARG A 297 -15.28 -9.75 16.55
N ALA A 298 -15.57 -10.92 17.12
CA ALA A 298 -15.42 -11.17 18.54
C ALA A 298 -13.97 -11.09 19.00
N ARG A 299 -12.98 -11.41 18.14
CA ARG A 299 -11.56 -11.37 18.54
C ARG A 299 -10.55 -11.49 17.41
N HIS A 300 -10.87 -12.28 16.38
CA HIS A 300 -9.85 -12.79 15.45
C HIS A 300 -9.90 -12.19 14.06
N TRP A 301 -10.76 -11.20 13.79
CA TRP A 301 -10.80 -10.61 12.45
C TRP A 301 -9.41 -10.08 12.07
N GLY A 302 -8.82 -10.62 11.02
CA GLY A 302 -7.41 -10.45 10.70
C GLY A 302 -7.04 -9.00 10.36
N ALA A 303 -7.99 -8.24 9.84
CA ALA A 303 -7.82 -6.80 9.61
C ALA A 303 -7.89 -5.95 10.89
N TYR A 304 -8.09 -6.54 12.08
CA TYR A 304 -7.75 -5.85 13.31
C TYR A 304 -6.25 -5.54 13.41
N HIS A 305 -5.40 -6.44 12.89
CA HIS A 305 -3.95 -6.27 12.75
C HIS A 305 -3.33 -5.54 13.97
N PHE A 306 -3.66 -6.05 15.17
CA PHE A 306 -3.29 -5.37 16.42
C PHE A 306 -1.77 -5.32 16.57
N PRO A 307 -1.21 -4.22 17.11
CA PRO A 307 -1.87 -2.97 17.48
C PRO A 307 -1.70 -1.86 16.40
N ARG A 308 -1.52 -2.25 15.14
CA ARG A 308 -1.12 -1.36 14.05
C ARG A 308 -2.30 -0.65 13.38
N HIS A 309 -3.47 -1.29 13.25
CA HIS A 309 -4.67 -0.62 12.74
C HIS A 309 -5.38 0.10 13.88
N TRP A 310 -5.39 1.43 13.83
CA TRP A 310 -5.99 2.28 14.85
C TRP A 310 -7.45 2.62 14.54
N PHE A 311 -7.86 2.54 13.28
CA PHE A 311 -9.21 2.82 12.80
C PHE A 311 -9.75 1.69 11.93
N PHE A 312 -11.05 1.43 12.03
CA PHE A 312 -11.74 0.37 11.28
C PHE A 312 -12.94 0.96 10.55
N PHE A 313 -12.82 1.11 9.23
CA PHE A 313 -13.77 1.84 8.42
C PHE A 313 -14.78 0.91 7.73
N SER A 314 -16.05 1.29 7.77
CA SER A 314 -17.05 0.87 6.79
C SER A 314 -17.18 1.94 5.71
N ARG A 315 -17.84 1.61 4.60
CA ARG A 315 -18.22 2.60 3.56
C ARG A 315 -18.86 3.84 4.17
N GLU A 316 -19.82 3.65 5.06
CA GLU A 316 -20.55 4.74 5.72
C GLU A 316 -19.62 5.62 6.56
N THR A 317 -18.82 5.04 7.44
CA THR A 317 -17.94 5.82 8.32
C THR A 317 -16.83 6.53 7.56
N LEU A 318 -16.31 5.92 6.48
CA LEU A 318 -15.29 6.55 5.63
C LEU A 318 -15.89 7.69 4.82
N THR A 319 -17.11 7.53 4.28
CA THR A 319 -17.84 8.62 3.63
C THR A 319 -18.07 9.79 4.57
N LYS A 320 -18.52 9.54 5.82
CA LYS A 320 -18.73 10.61 6.80
C LYS A 320 -17.44 11.32 7.17
N LEU A 321 -16.34 10.58 7.34
CA LEU A 321 -15.03 11.15 7.64
C LEU A 321 -14.51 12.00 6.47
N ALA A 322 -14.59 11.50 5.25
CA ALA A 322 -14.23 12.23 4.04
C ALA A 322 -15.07 13.51 3.89
N ALA A 323 -16.38 13.42 4.08
CA ALA A 323 -17.27 14.60 4.05
C ALA A 323 -16.86 15.66 5.08
N SER A 324 -16.48 15.26 6.29
CA SER A 324 -16.00 16.18 7.34
C SER A 324 -14.69 16.90 7.00
N ALA A 325 -14.02 16.49 5.92
CA ALA A 325 -12.78 17.07 5.39
C ALA A 325 -12.96 17.66 3.97
N GLY A 326 -14.20 17.88 3.52
CA GLY A 326 -14.49 18.51 2.23
C GLY A 326 -14.37 17.58 1.03
N PHE A 327 -14.76 16.31 1.18
CA PHE A 327 -14.74 15.33 0.10
C PHE A 327 -16.09 14.66 -0.11
N GLU A 328 -16.39 14.33 -1.37
CA GLU A 328 -17.54 13.47 -1.73
C GLU A 328 -17.10 12.23 -2.53
N PRO A 329 -17.73 11.06 -2.29
CA PRO A 329 -17.34 9.83 -2.97
C PRO A 329 -17.80 9.84 -4.43
N VAL A 330 -16.88 9.49 -5.34
CA VAL A 330 -17.15 9.35 -6.78
C VAL A 330 -17.00 7.91 -7.29
N PHE A 331 -16.39 7.04 -6.48
CA PHE A 331 -16.19 5.64 -6.81
C PHE A 331 -16.09 4.80 -5.53
N THR A 332 -16.62 3.58 -5.59
CA THR A 332 -16.45 2.58 -4.54
C THR A 332 -16.36 1.20 -5.19
N ASP A 333 -15.40 0.40 -4.75
CA ASP A 333 -15.31 -1.01 -5.07
C ASP A 333 -14.82 -1.80 -3.85
N PHE A 334 -15.13 -3.09 -3.83
CA PHE A 334 -14.67 -4.00 -2.79
C PHE A 334 -13.82 -5.09 -3.43
N VAL A 335 -12.59 -5.25 -2.96
CA VAL A 335 -11.63 -6.16 -3.58
C VAL A 335 -11.25 -7.30 -2.64
N PRO A 336 -11.09 -8.53 -3.16
CA PRO A 336 -10.60 -9.63 -2.35
C PRO A 336 -9.27 -9.30 -1.68
N ASN A 337 -9.13 -9.70 -0.42
CA ASN A 337 -7.88 -9.61 0.31
C ASN A 337 -7.67 -10.87 1.13
N ALA A 338 -7.04 -11.86 0.50
CA ALA A 338 -6.70 -13.13 1.12
C ALA A 338 -5.85 -12.97 2.40
N ILE A 339 -5.07 -11.89 2.54
CA ILE A 339 -4.20 -11.65 3.70
C ILE A 339 -5.01 -11.63 4.99
N PHE A 340 -6.15 -10.93 4.99
CA PHE A 340 -7.00 -10.81 6.17
C PHE A 340 -7.55 -12.16 6.62
N TRP A 341 -7.89 -13.04 5.66
CA TRP A 341 -8.30 -14.40 5.99
C TRP A 341 -7.17 -15.22 6.60
N PHE A 342 -5.95 -15.12 6.07
CA PHE A 342 -4.79 -15.81 6.65
C PHE A 342 -4.57 -15.39 8.09
N TRP A 343 -4.50 -14.08 8.34
CA TRP A 343 -4.36 -13.55 9.70
C TRP A 343 -5.52 -13.95 10.60
N THR A 344 -6.74 -14.00 10.06
CA THR A 344 -7.92 -14.43 10.82
C THR A 344 -7.79 -15.87 11.31
N PHE A 345 -7.58 -16.81 10.38
CA PHE A 345 -7.50 -18.22 10.70
C PHE A 345 -6.25 -18.54 11.52
N HIS A 346 -5.13 -17.88 11.25
CA HIS A 346 -3.89 -18.06 12.00
C HIS A 346 -4.05 -17.61 13.45
N SER A 347 -4.59 -16.40 13.68
CA SER A 347 -4.87 -15.89 15.03
C SER A 347 -5.83 -16.81 15.80
N MET A 348 -6.91 -17.24 15.15
CA MET A 348 -7.88 -18.16 15.75
C MET A 348 -7.25 -19.51 16.14
N LEU A 349 -6.38 -20.07 15.28
CA LEU A 349 -5.73 -21.36 15.54
C LEU A 349 -4.65 -21.25 16.62
N ILE A 350 -3.86 -20.17 16.63
CA ILE A 350 -2.86 -19.93 17.68
C ILE A 350 -3.54 -19.82 19.04
N GLU A 351 -4.63 -19.07 19.14
CA GLU A 351 -5.34 -18.91 20.42
C GLU A 351 -6.01 -20.21 20.87
N LYS A 352 -6.55 -21.00 19.93
CA LYS A 352 -7.14 -22.31 20.23
C LYS A 352 -6.11 -23.37 20.64
N PHE A 353 -4.89 -23.32 20.09
CA PHE A 353 -3.84 -24.31 20.31
C PHE A 353 -2.49 -23.67 20.71
N PRO A 354 -2.42 -23.01 21.89
CA PRO A 354 -1.25 -22.20 22.26
C PRO A 354 0.03 -23.02 22.43
N ARG A 355 -0.07 -24.29 22.84
CA ARG A 355 1.08 -25.22 22.98
C ARG A 355 1.57 -25.77 21.63
N SER A 356 0.85 -25.51 20.55
CA SER A 356 1.10 -26.08 19.22
C SER A 356 1.30 -24.99 18.17
N ARG A 357 1.75 -23.78 18.55
CA ARG A 357 2.03 -22.70 17.60
C ARG A 357 2.90 -23.14 16.42
N LYS A 358 4.00 -23.85 16.68
CA LYS A 358 4.86 -24.42 15.62
C LYS A 358 4.09 -25.32 14.64
N PHE A 359 3.10 -26.06 15.12
CA PHE A 359 2.24 -26.87 14.26
C PHE A 359 1.26 -26.01 13.45
N VAL A 360 0.69 -24.96 14.06
CA VAL A 360 -0.14 -23.97 13.35
C VAL A 360 0.66 -23.30 12.24
N ASP A 361 1.91 -22.91 12.50
CA ASP A 361 2.81 -22.30 11.52
C ASP A 361 3.22 -23.28 10.40
N ILE A 362 3.16 -24.60 10.63
CA ILE A 362 3.36 -25.60 9.57
C ILE A 362 2.09 -25.76 8.73
N LEU A 363 0.92 -25.81 9.37
CA LEU A 363 -0.37 -26.02 8.71
C LEU A 363 -0.81 -24.79 7.90
N LEU A 364 -0.66 -23.61 8.50
CA LEU A 364 -1.02 -22.32 7.97
C LEU A 364 0.16 -21.35 8.19
N PRO A 365 1.26 -21.52 7.45
CA PRO A 365 2.42 -20.64 7.60
C PRO A 365 2.01 -19.19 7.38
N PRO A 366 2.61 -18.24 8.13
CA PRO A 366 2.48 -16.82 7.81
C PRO A 366 2.77 -16.65 6.32
N ILE A 367 1.78 -16.17 5.57
CA ILE A 367 1.95 -16.13 4.12
C ILE A 367 2.90 -15.00 3.79
N ASP A 368 4.07 -15.39 3.29
CA ASP A 368 4.91 -14.52 2.50
C ASP A 368 4.28 -14.39 1.11
N PHE A 369 3.41 -13.39 0.95
CA PHE A 369 2.66 -13.19 -0.29
C PHE A 369 3.57 -12.89 -1.47
N GLN A 370 4.82 -12.48 -1.25
CA GLN A 370 5.75 -12.17 -2.32
C GLN A 370 6.51 -13.41 -2.83
N LYS A 371 6.42 -14.54 -2.11
CA LYS A 371 6.90 -15.84 -2.59
C LYS A 371 5.87 -16.52 -3.49
N ASP A 372 6.21 -16.66 -4.77
CA ASP A 372 5.40 -17.33 -5.79
C ASP A 372 5.51 -18.87 -5.73
N THR A 373 5.31 -19.47 -4.56
CA THR A 373 5.25 -20.93 -4.43
C THR A 373 3.88 -21.46 -4.86
N PHE A 374 3.83 -22.70 -5.37
CA PHE A 374 2.56 -23.36 -5.70
C PHE A 374 1.62 -23.46 -4.49
N ALA A 375 2.19 -23.71 -3.31
CA ALA A 375 1.43 -23.78 -2.07
C ALA A 375 0.80 -22.43 -1.70
N ASN A 376 1.51 -21.30 -1.89
CA ASN A 376 0.95 -19.97 -1.72
C ASN A 376 -0.12 -19.67 -2.77
N PHE A 377 0.08 -20.07 -4.03
CA PHE A 377 -0.92 -19.89 -5.09
C PHE A 377 -2.26 -20.55 -4.71
N VAL A 378 -2.25 -21.84 -4.33
CA VAL A 378 -3.47 -22.58 -3.93
C VAL A 378 -4.18 -21.88 -2.76
N ARG A 379 -3.40 -21.49 -1.76
CA ARG A 379 -3.87 -20.81 -0.54
C ARG A 379 -4.50 -19.45 -0.82
N ILE A 380 -3.85 -18.62 -1.61
CA ILE A 380 -4.36 -17.30 -2.03
C ILE A 380 -5.63 -17.47 -2.86
N CYS A 381 -5.62 -18.38 -3.84
CA CYS A 381 -6.79 -18.65 -4.67
C CYS A 381 -7.99 -19.10 -3.83
N PHE A 382 -7.78 -19.95 -2.82
CA PHE A 382 -8.86 -20.40 -1.93
C PHE A 382 -9.58 -19.23 -1.25
N PHE A 383 -8.85 -18.34 -0.58
CA PHE A 383 -9.46 -17.19 0.09
C PHE A 383 -9.96 -16.12 -0.87
N CYS A 384 -9.30 -15.90 -2.01
CA CYS A 384 -9.83 -15.03 -3.06
C CYS A 384 -11.17 -15.54 -3.60
N VAL A 385 -11.35 -16.86 -3.76
CA VAL A 385 -12.64 -17.44 -4.18
C VAL A 385 -13.71 -17.21 -3.12
N ILE A 386 -13.38 -17.37 -1.83
CA ILE A 386 -14.29 -17.04 -0.72
C ILE A 386 -14.72 -15.58 -0.83
N ASP A 387 -13.79 -14.65 -0.96
CA ASP A 387 -14.09 -13.21 -1.11
C ASP A 387 -14.95 -12.90 -2.33
N VAL A 388 -14.68 -13.54 -3.47
CA VAL A 388 -15.51 -13.36 -4.68
C VAL A 388 -16.94 -13.86 -4.45
N ILE A 389 -17.12 -15.00 -3.76
CA ILE A 389 -18.44 -15.51 -3.39
C ILE A 389 -19.15 -14.54 -2.45
N ILE A 390 -18.45 -14.06 -1.42
CA ILE A 390 -18.99 -13.08 -0.46
C ILE A 390 -19.39 -11.79 -1.18
N LYS A 391 -18.49 -11.22 -2.00
CA LYS A 391 -18.77 -10.02 -2.81
C LYS A 391 -19.99 -10.22 -3.68
N LYS A 392 -20.13 -11.38 -4.33
CA LYS A 392 -21.30 -11.68 -5.16
C LYS A 392 -22.59 -11.78 -4.35
N ALA A 393 -22.52 -12.25 -3.12
CA ALA A 393 -23.68 -12.42 -2.24
C ALA A 393 -24.10 -11.13 -1.52
N THR A 394 -23.15 -10.31 -1.08
CA THR A 394 -23.41 -9.14 -0.22
C THR A 394 -23.15 -7.80 -0.91
N GLY A 395 -22.48 -7.79 -2.06
CA GLY A 395 -21.96 -6.58 -2.71
C GLY A 395 -20.65 -6.06 -2.10
N GLU A 396 -20.18 -6.64 -1.00
CA GLU A 396 -18.98 -6.18 -0.26
C GLU A 396 -18.04 -7.35 0.07
N THR A 397 -16.76 -7.07 0.28
CA THR A 397 -15.78 -8.05 0.74
C THR A 397 -14.71 -7.37 1.61
N SER A 398 -13.67 -8.09 2.01
CA SER A 398 -12.78 -7.77 3.13
C SER A 398 -11.97 -6.49 2.96
N ASN A 399 -11.81 -5.99 1.74
CA ASN A 399 -11.11 -4.74 1.46
C ASN A 399 -11.99 -3.79 0.66
N MET A 400 -11.84 -2.49 0.93
CA MET A 400 -12.60 -1.43 0.29
C MET A 400 -11.69 -0.44 -0.38
N ILE A 401 -12.06 -0.06 -1.60
CA ILE A 401 -11.48 1.04 -2.36
C ILE A 401 -12.54 2.11 -2.50
N MET A 402 -12.19 3.34 -2.18
CA MET A 402 -13.04 4.50 -2.41
C MET A 402 -12.23 5.61 -3.06
N ALA A 403 -12.81 6.26 -4.06
CA ALA A 403 -12.26 7.49 -4.60
C ALA A 403 -13.19 8.66 -4.29
N PHE A 404 -12.59 9.81 -4.02
CA PHE A 404 -13.27 11.03 -3.63
C PHE A 404 -12.77 12.20 -4.46
N LYS A 405 -13.64 13.19 -4.66
CA LYS A 405 -13.25 14.50 -5.17
C LYS A 405 -13.53 15.57 -4.12
N LYS A 406 -12.89 16.73 -4.28
CA LYS A 406 -13.16 17.87 -3.40
C LYS A 406 -14.59 18.39 -3.55
N THR A 407 -15.11 18.91 -2.45
CA THR A 407 -16.32 19.73 -2.43
C THR A 407 -15.95 21.15 -2.04
N GLU A 408 -16.68 22.15 -2.55
CA GLU A 408 -16.45 23.57 -2.18
C GLU A 408 -16.71 23.85 -0.68
N HIS A 409 -17.42 22.95 0.01
CA HIS A 409 -17.74 23.03 1.43
C HIS A 409 -16.85 22.10 2.25
N ALA A 410 -15.62 22.54 2.54
CA ALA A 410 -14.96 22.05 3.74
C ALA A 410 -15.53 22.86 4.92
N ASP A 411 -16.35 22.24 5.76
CA ASP A 411 -16.64 22.77 7.10
C ASP A 411 -15.33 22.73 7.91
N LEU A 412 -14.49 23.73 7.68
CA LEU A 412 -13.18 23.92 8.33
C LEU A 412 -13.37 24.41 9.76
#